data_AF-A0A9J6HCH2-F1
#
_entry.id   AF-A0A9J6HCH2-F1
#
_cell.length_a   1.000
_cell.length_b   1.000
_cell.length_c   1.000
_cell.angle_alpha   90.00
_cell.angle_beta   90.00
_cell.angle_gamma   90.00
#
_symmetry.space_group_name_H-M   'P 1'
#
loop_
_entity.id
_entity.type
_entity.pdbx_description
1 polymer ?
#
loop_
_entity_poly.entity_id
_entity_poly.type
_entity_poly.pdbx_seq_one_letter_code
_entity_poly.pdbx_strand_id
1 'polypeptide(L)'
;MAACDRTRKPAKTNGPRLRFSFQDGLDLLREVRATNAVQDLSQWTTVKENVARATGKAFSLRAVRDHFDLLLAQYKRDDRANLQKGVSVLMEFLM
;
A
#
# COMPACT_ATOMS: atom_id res chain seq x y z
N MET A 1 48.12 7.01 -19.07
CA MET A 1 46.81 7.62 -19.34
C MET A 1 45.73 6.61 -18.98
N ALA A 2 45.12 6.72 -17.81
CA ALA A 2 43.94 5.93 -17.44
C ALA A 2 42.98 6.84 -16.69
N ALA A 3 41.92 7.26 -17.37
CA ALA A 3 40.83 8.01 -16.76
C ALA A 3 39.91 7.01 -16.05
N CYS A 4 39.97 6.97 -14.72
CA CYS A 4 38.96 6.29 -13.92
C CYS A 4 37.67 7.10 -13.96
N ASP A 5 36.78 6.77 -14.89
CA ASP A 5 35.43 7.31 -14.96
C ASP A 5 34.63 6.80 -13.76
N ARG A 6 34.50 7.68 -12.76
CA ARG A 6 33.74 7.43 -11.54
C ARG A 6 32.26 7.62 -11.89
N THR A 7 31.56 6.53 -12.21
CA THR A 7 30.12 6.54 -12.48
C THR A 7 29.38 7.25 -11.34
N ARG A 8 28.94 8.50 -11.57
CA ARG A 8 28.07 9.24 -10.64
C ARG A 8 26.71 8.57 -10.64
N LYS A 9 26.32 7.95 -9.51
CA LYS A 9 24.89 7.66 -9.26
C LYS A 9 24.13 8.99 -9.31
N PRO A 10 23.04 9.11 -10.09
CA PRO A 10 22.28 10.34 -10.14
C PRO A 10 21.72 10.62 -8.74
N ALA A 11 21.96 11.84 -8.26
CA ALA A 11 21.41 12.30 -6.99
C ALA A 11 19.88 12.21 -7.05
N LYS A 12 19.31 11.40 -6.16
CA LYS A 12 17.87 11.23 -6.02
C LYS A 12 17.30 12.56 -5.50
N THR A 13 16.83 13.41 -6.41
CA THR A 13 16.14 14.64 -6.04
C THR A 13 14.91 14.24 -5.23
N ASN A 14 14.86 14.69 -3.96
CA ASN A 14 13.68 14.50 -3.12
C ASN A 14 12.57 15.38 -3.67
N GLY A 15 11.86 14.86 -4.67
CA GLY A 15 10.61 15.43 -5.15
C GLY A 15 9.58 15.54 -4.02
N PRO A 16 8.46 16.23 -4.26
CA PRO A 16 7.40 16.38 -3.26
C PRO A 16 7.02 15.01 -2.69
N ARG A 17 6.90 14.93 -1.35
CA ARG A 17 6.54 13.69 -0.64
C ARG A 17 5.22 13.18 -1.19
N LEU A 18 5.26 12.12 -1.99
CA LEU A 18 4.07 11.48 -2.53
C LEU A 18 3.23 10.93 -1.37
N ARG A 19 1.97 11.37 -1.30
CA ARG A 19 0.99 10.87 -0.34
C ARG A 19 0.03 9.93 -1.05
N PHE A 20 -0.30 8.83 -0.38
CA PHE A 20 -1.38 7.96 -0.81
C PHE A 20 -2.71 8.67 -0.60
N SER A 21 -3.50 8.76 -1.66
CA SER A 21 -4.91 9.13 -1.62
C SER A 21 -5.76 7.91 -1.29
N PHE A 22 -7.02 8.12 -0.90
CA PHE A 22 -7.99 7.06 -0.70
C PHE A 22 -8.17 6.22 -1.99
N GLN A 23 -8.25 6.89 -3.14
CA GLN A 23 -8.36 6.22 -4.43
C GLN A 23 -7.14 5.35 -4.74
N ASP A 24 -5.93 5.84 -4.45
CA ASP A 24 -4.69 5.08 -4.63
C ASP A 24 -4.70 3.80 -3.78
N GLY A 25 -5.27 3.84 -2.58
CA GLY A 25 -5.45 2.67 -1.71
C GLY A 25 -6.42 1.65 -2.28
N LEU A 26 -7.53 2.08 -2.90
CA LEU A 26 -8.47 1.18 -3.58
C LEU A 26 -7.83 0.48 -4.77
N ASP A 27 -7.09 1.23 -5.58
CA ASP A 27 -6.40 0.68 -6.75
C ASP A 27 -5.28 -0.28 -6.34
N LEU A 28 -4.56 0.02 -5.24
CA LEU A 28 -3.63 -0.92 -4.62
C LEU A 28 -4.31 -2.24 -4.20
N LEU A 29 -5.44 -2.18 -3.50
CA LEU A 29 -6.16 -3.38 -3.06
C LEU A 29 -6.67 -4.21 -4.25
N ARG A 30 -7.14 -3.56 -5.32
CA ARG A 30 -7.56 -4.23 -6.55
C ARG A 30 -6.41 -4.98 -7.20
N GLU A 31 -5.26 -4.33 -7.34
CA GLU A 31 -4.06 -4.92 -7.94
C GLU A 31 -3.52 -6.09 -7.11
N VAL A 32 -3.41 -5.92 -5.79
CA VAL A 32 -2.96 -6.99 -4.87
C VAL A 32 -3.88 -8.21 -4.96
N ARG A 33 -5.20 -8.00 -5.07
CA ARG A 33 -6.18 -9.08 -5.26
C ARG A 33 -6.04 -9.75 -6.62
N ALA A 34 -5.81 -8.98 -7.69
CA ALA A 34 -5.67 -9.50 -9.04
C ALA A 34 -4.41 -10.35 -9.24
N THR A 35 -3.29 -9.95 -8.62
CA THR A 35 -2.00 -10.65 -8.71
C THR A 35 -1.76 -11.66 -7.59
N ASN A 36 -2.67 -11.79 -6.62
CA ASN A 36 -2.50 -12.63 -5.43
C ASN A 36 -1.16 -12.39 -4.70
N ALA A 37 -0.70 -11.13 -4.65
CA ALA A 37 0.62 -10.79 -4.11
C ALA A 37 0.79 -11.08 -2.61
N VAL A 38 -0.29 -11.42 -1.90
CA VAL A 38 -0.23 -11.89 -0.51
C VAL A 38 0.41 -13.27 -0.40
N GLN A 39 0.23 -14.14 -1.40
CA GLN A 39 0.80 -15.50 -1.42
C GLN A 39 2.21 -15.54 -2.00
N ASP A 40 2.50 -14.68 -2.98
CA ASP A 40 3.80 -14.63 -3.65
C ASP A 40 4.45 -13.25 -3.49
N LEU A 41 5.54 -13.23 -2.72
CA LEU A 41 6.33 -12.03 -2.41
C LEU A 41 6.94 -11.37 -3.67
N SER A 42 7.14 -12.12 -4.74
CA SER A 42 7.73 -11.67 -6.01
C SER A 42 6.77 -10.78 -6.79
N GLN A 43 5.45 -11.03 -6.63
CA GLN A 43 4.37 -10.30 -7.33
C GLN A 43 4.24 -8.85 -6.85
N TRP A 44 4.81 -8.48 -5.71
CA TRP A 44 4.81 -7.09 -5.23
C TRP A 44 5.52 -6.12 -6.17
N THR A 45 6.47 -6.62 -6.96
CA THR A 45 7.14 -5.82 -7.99
C THR A 45 6.14 -5.46 -9.08
N THR A 46 5.36 -6.44 -9.55
CA THR A 46 4.27 -6.26 -10.51
C THR A 46 3.16 -5.37 -9.96
N VAL A 47 2.74 -5.56 -8.72
CA VAL A 47 1.75 -4.69 -8.05
C VAL A 47 2.24 -3.24 -8.03
N LYS A 48 3.49 -3.01 -7.63
CA LYS A 48 4.07 -1.66 -7.60
C LYS A 48 4.02 -1.02 -8.99
N GLU A 49 4.39 -1.76 -10.04
CA GLU A 49 4.38 -1.25 -11.42
C GLU A 49 2.97 -0.91 -11.89
N ASN A 50 2.00 -1.80 -11.63
CA ASN A 50 0.60 -1.57 -11.98
C ASN A 50 0.00 -0.39 -11.21
N VAL A 51 0.27 -0.29 -9.91
CA VAL A 51 -0.19 0.84 -9.08
C VAL A 51 0.46 2.15 -9.54
N ALA A 52 1.73 2.13 -9.92
CA ALA A 52 2.38 3.31 -10.47
C ALA A 52 1.76 3.74 -11.80
N ARG A 53 1.37 2.79 -12.66
CA ARG A 53 0.66 3.06 -13.91
C ARG A 53 -0.76 3.58 -13.67
N ALA A 54 -1.48 3.02 -12.70
CA ALA A 54 -2.86 3.42 -12.40
C ALA A 54 -2.94 4.79 -11.73
N THR A 55 -2.05 5.08 -10.78
CA THR A 55 -2.05 6.33 -9.99
C THR A 55 -1.22 7.45 -10.62
N GLY A 56 -0.37 7.13 -11.60
CA GLY A 56 0.63 8.03 -12.16
C GLY A 56 1.76 8.41 -11.17
N LYS A 57 1.84 7.74 -10.01
CA LYS A 57 2.78 8.07 -8.93
C LYS A 57 3.80 6.95 -8.74
N ALA A 58 5.09 7.31 -8.77
CA ALA A 58 6.17 6.35 -8.56
C ALA A 58 6.42 6.11 -7.06
N PHE A 59 5.68 5.18 -6.47
CA PHE A 59 5.92 4.73 -5.09
C PHE A 59 7.06 3.71 -5.02
N SER A 60 7.74 3.64 -3.87
CA SER A 60 8.71 2.58 -3.60
C SER A 60 7.99 1.28 -3.21
N LEU A 61 8.61 0.12 -3.47
CA LEU A 61 8.01 -1.18 -3.12
C LEU A 61 7.73 -1.29 -1.61
N ARG A 62 8.62 -0.73 -0.80
CA ARG A 62 8.42 -0.62 0.65
C ARG A 62 7.21 0.25 0.99
N ALA A 63 7.08 1.43 0.39
CA ALA A 63 5.95 2.32 0.65
C ALA A 63 4.60 1.68 0.27
N VAL A 64 4.56 0.90 -0.81
CA VAL A 64 3.38 0.15 -1.25
C VAL A 64 2.99 -0.92 -0.23
N ARG A 65 3.96 -1.70 0.26
CA ARG A 65 3.74 -2.72 1.30
C ARG A 65 3.32 -2.10 2.63
N ASP A 66 4.06 -1.11 3.12
CA ASP A 66 3.74 -0.41 4.37
C ASP A 66 2.33 0.18 4.31
N HIS A 67 1.92 0.75 3.16
CA HIS A 67 0.56 1.28 3.01
C HIS A 67 -0.51 0.17 2.98
N PHE A 68 -0.24 -0.94 2.31
CA PHE A 68 -1.13 -2.11 2.33
C PHE A 68 -1.31 -2.68 3.76
N ASP A 69 -0.23 -2.81 4.52
CA ASP A 69 -0.28 -3.26 5.91
C ASP A 69 -1.07 -2.28 6.80
N LEU A 70 -0.92 -0.98 6.58
CA LEU A 70 -1.73 0.05 7.26
C LEU A 70 -3.23 -0.11 6.93
N LEU A 71 -3.58 -0.33 5.67
CA LEU A 71 -4.97 -0.57 5.25
C LEU A 71 -5.54 -1.82 5.91
N LEU A 72 -4.77 -2.92 5.96
CA LEU A 72 -5.18 -4.14 6.66
C LEU A 72 -5.31 -3.94 8.17
N ALA A 73 -4.40 -3.21 8.79
CA ALA A 73 -4.45 -2.92 10.22
C ALA A 73 -5.67 -2.04 10.56
N GLN A 74 -5.98 -1.06 9.71
CA GLN A 74 -7.17 -0.23 9.85
C GLN A 74 -8.45 -1.07 9.68
N TYR A 75 -8.53 -1.88 8.64
CA TYR A 75 -9.66 -2.81 8.43
C TYR A 75 -9.85 -3.73 9.65
N LYS A 76 -8.78 -4.37 10.16
CA LYS A 76 -8.87 -5.24 11.35
C LYS A 76 -9.33 -4.50 12.61
N ARG A 77 -8.96 -3.22 12.77
CA ARG A 77 -9.40 -2.40 13.90
C ARG A 77 -10.88 -2.04 13.79
N ASP A 78 -11.31 -1.62 12.61
CA ASP A 78 -12.71 -1.26 12.35
C ASP A 78 -13.62 -2.49 12.38
N ASP A 79 -13.15 -3.66 11.95
CA ASP A 79 -13.86 -4.93 12.06
C ASP A 79 -14.08 -5.33 13.53
N ARG A 80 -13.05 -5.22 14.38
CA ARG A 80 -13.20 -5.41 15.84
C ARG A 80 -14.15 -4.40 16.47
N ALA A 81 -14.10 -3.13 16.06
CA ALA A 81 -15.00 -2.09 16.55
C ALA A 81 -16.44 -2.32 16.09
N ASN A 82 -16.64 -2.80 14.85
CA ASN A 82 -17.95 -3.14 14.31
C ASN A 82 -18.52 -4.42 14.93
N LEU A 83 -17.69 -5.43 15.22
CA LEU A 83 -18.09 -6.60 15.99
C LEU A 83 -18.51 -6.21 17.41
N GLN A 84 -17.77 -5.33 18.09
CA GLN A 84 -18.15 -4.83 19.42
C GLN A 84 -19.44 -4.00 19.38
N LYS A 85 -19.62 -3.14 18.37
CA LYS A 85 -20.86 -2.38 18.18
C LYS A 85 -22.04 -3.29 17.87
N GLY A 86 -21.87 -4.33 17.05
CA GLY A 86 -22.92 -5.31 16.78
C GLY A 86 -23.38 -6.03 18.06
N VAL A 87 -22.44 -6.40 18.94
CA VAL A 87 -22.74 -7.00 20.25
C VAL A 87 -23.44 -5.99 21.18
N SER A 88 -23.00 -4.73 21.21
CA SER A 88 -23.64 -3.68 22.02
C SER A 88 -25.04 -3.30 21.54
N VAL A 89 -25.26 -3.19 20.22
CA VAL A 89 -26.58 -2.90 19.64
C VAL A 89 -27.55 -4.08 19.85
N LEU A 90 -27.05 -5.32 19.87
CA LEU A 90 -27.84 -6.50 20.23
C LEU A 90 -28.20 -6.57 21.72
N MET A 91 -27.34 -6.07 22.62
CA MET A 91 -27.68 -5.99 24.05
C MET A 91 -28.62 -4.83 24.38
N GLU A 92 -28.56 -3.73 23.64
CA GLU A 92 -29.47 -2.57 23.82
C GLU A 92 -30.91 -2.88 23.37
N PHE A 93 -31.09 -3.86 22.47
CA PHE A 93 -32.40 -4.36 22.02
C PHE A 93 -32.95 -5.55 22.83
N LEU A 94 -32.18 -6.07 23.81
CA LEU A 94 -32.57 -7.24 24.62
C LEU A 94 -32.74 -6.93 26.13
N MET A 95 -32.78 -5.65 26.51
CA MET A 95 -33.31 -5.16 27.79
C MET A 95 -34.59 -4.36 27.55
#